data_AF-A0A1V3IF00-F1
#
_entry.id   AF-A0A1V3IF00-F1
#
_cell.length_a   1.000
_cell.length_b   1.000
_cell.length_c   1.000
_cell.angle_alpha   90.00
_cell.angle_beta   90.00
_cell.angle_gamma   90.00
#
_symmetry.space_group_name_H-M   'P 1'
#
loop_
_entity.id
_entity.type
_entity.pdbx_description
1 polymer ?
#
loop_
_entity_poly.entity_id
_entity_poly.type
_entity_poly.pdbx_seq_one_letter_code
_entity_poly.pdbx_strand_id
1 'polypeptide(L)'
;MGNVLIPTDMYKQLGRTTPLNDSLKQIFSELESVQQYEFLAESLASVRDVLMLQQNEMLQNIRQSDLGVLPIHMIRDKASSSGGTFLRWRSFRSSQTGDSVLTPILENTCLPLELRQKLVSAEKERILINLQISVLNFMMRQVSSAVEKVKDIENTLS
;
A
#
# COMPACT_ATOMS: atom_id res chain seq x y z
N MET A 1 -20.61 7.60 4.24
CA MET A 1 -19.54 8.43 3.64
C MET A 1 -18.87 7.59 2.57
N GLY A 2 -18.80 8.10 1.34
CA GLY A 2 -18.10 7.42 0.25
C GLY A 2 -16.58 7.55 0.39
N ASN A 3 -15.87 6.79 -0.44
CA ASN A 3 -14.41 6.89 -0.51
C ASN A 3 -13.99 8.29 -0.99
N VAL A 4 -12.89 8.80 -0.45
CA VAL A 4 -12.34 10.12 -0.75
C VAL A 4 -11.12 10.02 -1.68
N LEU A 5 -10.33 8.95 -1.58
CA LEU A 5 -9.03 8.80 -2.26
C LEU A 5 -8.94 7.55 -3.14
N ILE A 6 -9.60 6.46 -2.74
CA ILE A 6 -9.63 5.17 -3.45
C ILE A 6 -10.91 5.09 -4.30
N PRO A 7 -10.81 5.00 -5.64
CA PRO A 7 -11.96 4.84 -6.51
C PRO A 7 -12.80 3.61 -6.13
N THR A 8 -14.12 3.72 -6.24
CA THR A 8 -15.06 2.64 -5.84
C THR A 8 -14.84 1.35 -6.62
N ASP A 9 -14.34 1.42 -7.85
CA ASP A 9 -14.05 0.28 -8.71
C ASP A 9 -12.58 -0.18 -8.66
N MET A 10 -11.71 0.48 -7.88
CA MET A 10 -10.27 0.19 -7.85
C MET A 10 -9.97 -1.29 -7.61
N TYR A 11 -10.61 -1.91 -6.62
CA TYR A 11 -10.38 -3.32 -6.30
C TYR A 11 -10.91 -4.29 -7.37
N LYS A 12 -11.99 -3.90 -8.05
CA LYS A 12 -12.51 -4.66 -9.19
C LYS A 12 -11.56 -4.58 -10.37
N GLN A 13 -10.95 -3.41 -10.63
CA GLN A 13 -9.93 -3.27 -11.65
C GLN A 13 -8.67 -4.04 -11.27
N LEU A 14 -8.19 -3.90 -10.03
CA LEU A 14 -7.01 -4.61 -9.53
C LEU A 14 -7.12 -6.12 -9.76
N GLY A 15 -8.23 -6.75 -9.40
CA GLY A 15 -8.44 -8.18 -9.62
C GLY A 15 -8.62 -8.60 -11.09
N ARG A 16 -8.83 -7.66 -12.01
CA ARG A 16 -9.01 -7.90 -13.46
C ARG A 16 -7.74 -7.61 -14.27
N THR A 17 -6.95 -6.63 -13.85
CA THR A 17 -5.79 -6.13 -14.58
C THR A 17 -4.47 -6.64 -14.01
N THR A 18 -4.51 -7.35 -12.88
CA THR A 18 -3.33 -7.94 -12.24
C THR A 18 -3.56 -9.41 -11.91
N PRO A 19 -2.50 -10.20 -11.72
CA PRO A 19 -2.63 -11.60 -11.34
C PRO A 19 -3.02 -11.82 -9.88
N LEU A 20 -3.45 -10.79 -9.12
CA LEU A 20 -3.69 -10.85 -7.66
C LEU A 20 -4.42 -12.13 -7.21
N ASN A 21 -5.54 -12.45 -7.85
CA ASN A 21 -6.34 -13.61 -7.45
C ASN A 21 -5.60 -14.93 -7.69
N ASP A 22 -4.87 -15.03 -8.80
CA ASP A 22 -4.16 -16.25 -9.16
C ASP A 22 -2.86 -16.38 -8.37
N SER A 23 -2.15 -15.28 -8.09
CA SER A 23 -0.99 -15.26 -7.19
C SER A 23 -1.36 -15.71 -5.78
N LEU A 24 -2.50 -15.24 -5.24
CA LEU A 24 -2.96 -15.68 -3.92
C LEU A 24 -3.31 -17.18 -3.90
N LYS A 25 -3.89 -17.73 -4.97
CA LYS A 25 -4.12 -19.17 -5.09
C LYS A 25 -2.80 -19.94 -5.19
N GLN A 26 -1.86 -19.46 -6.01
CA GLN A 26 -0.56 -20.10 -6.23
C GLN A 26 0.28 -20.20 -4.96
N ILE A 27 0.22 -19.21 -4.06
CA ILE A 27 0.89 -19.26 -2.74
C ILE A 27 0.49 -20.52 -1.94
N PHE A 28 -0.75 -20.96 -2.07
CA PHE A 28 -1.30 -22.13 -1.36
C PHE A 28 -1.49 -23.34 -2.28
N SER A 29 -0.76 -23.38 -3.39
CA SER A 29 -0.75 -24.49 -4.35
C SER A 29 0.60 -25.20 -4.34
N GLU A 30 0.66 -26.37 -4.98
CA GLU A 30 1.91 -27.10 -5.19
C GLU A 30 2.82 -26.37 -6.18
N LEU A 31 4.08 -26.17 -5.80
CA LEU A 31 5.13 -25.54 -6.61
C LEU A 31 6.34 -26.49 -6.66
N GLU A 32 6.66 -26.98 -7.84
CA GLU A 32 7.61 -28.09 -8.08
C GLU A 32 9.00 -27.64 -8.56
N SER A 33 9.13 -26.41 -9.05
CA SER A 33 10.38 -25.94 -9.67
C SER A 33 10.69 -24.49 -9.31
N VAL A 34 11.98 -24.14 -9.28
CA VAL A 34 12.45 -22.77 -9.04
C VAL A 34 11.73 -21.76 -9.94
N GLN A 35 11.51 -22.08 -11.20
CA GLN A 35 10.86 -21.19 -12.18
C GLN A 35 9.42 -20.83 -11.76
N GLN A 36 8.69 -21.74 -11.12
CA GLN A 36 7.35 -21.45 -10.64
C GLN A 36 7.37 -20.48 -9.44
N TYR A 37 8.35 -20.61 -8.53
CA TYR A 37 8.54 -19.65 -7.44
C TYR A 37 8.94 -18.26 -7.96
N GLU A 38 9.82 -18.21 -8.97
CA GLU A 38 10.22 -16.95 -9.62
C GLU A 38 9.01 -16.26 -10.28
N PHE A 39 8.20 -17.00 -11.04
CA PHE A 39 6.97 -16.48 -11.64
C PHE A 39 5.98 -15.94 -10.59
N LEU A 40 5.84 -16.63 -9.45
CA LEU A 40 5.00 -16.17 -8.36
C LEU A 40 5.54 -14.86 -7.75
N ALA A 41 6.86 -14.74 -7.57
CA ALA A 41 7.49 -13.52 -7.06
C ALA A 41 7.25 -12.32 -7.99
N GLU A 42 7.41 -12.52 -9.31
CA GLU A 42 7.13 -11.51 -10.33
C GLU A 42 5.66 -11.12 -10.35
N SER A 43 4.76 -12.10 -10.26
CA SER A 43 3.32 -11.85 -10.23
C SER A 43 2.93 -10.98 -9.04
N LEU A 44 3.43 -11.28 -7.83
CA LEU A 44 3.23 -10.46 -6.64
C LEU A 44 3.82 -9.04 -6.79
N ALA A 45 4.98 -8.92 -7.44
CA ALA A 45 5.59 -7.62 -7.72
C ALA A 45 4.69 -6.75 -8.62
N SER A 46 4.12 -7.33 -9.68
CA SER A 46 3.23 -6.61 -10.60
C SER A 46 1.98 -6.06 -9.91
N VAL A 47 1.40 -6.82 -8.97
CA VAL A 47 0.25 -6.39 -8.16
C VAL A 47 0.65 -5.22 -7.25
N ARG A 48 1.81 -5.32 -6.59
CA ARG A 48 2.34 -4.26 -5.73
C ARG A 48 2.55 -2.98 -6.52
N ASP A 49 3.09 -3.06 -7.73
CA ASP A 49 3.38 -1.88 -8.55
C ASP A 49 2.10 -1.12 -8.93
N VAL A 50 1.00 -1.82 -9.22
CA VAL A 50 -0.32 -1.19 -9.42
C VAL A 50 -0.83 -0.49 -8.15
N LEU A 51 -0.66 -1.11 -6.98
CA LEU A 51 -1.02 -0.44 -5.72
C LEU A 51 -0.11 0.76 -5.41
N MET A 52 1.16 0.72 -5.81
CA MET A 52 2.06 1.87 -5.69
C MET A 52 1.67 3.01 -6.64
N LEU A 53 1.15 2.69 -7.83
CA LEU A 53 0.54 3.68 -8.71
C LEU A 53 -0.71 4.28 -8.06
N GLN A 54 -1.57 3.45 -7.45
CA GLN A 54 -2.73 3.93 -6.70
C GLN A 54 -2.33 4.88 -5.55
N GLN A 55 -1.22 4.63 -4.86
CA GLN A 55 -0.71 5.58 -3.86
C GLN A 55 -0.36 6.95 -4.45
N ASN A 56 0.11 7.01 -5.70
CA ASN A 56 0.38 8.29 -6.38
C ASN A 56 -0.92 9.04 -6.68
N GLU A 57 -1.93 8.33 -7.16
CA GLU A 57 -3.26 8.91 -7.40
C GLU A 57 -3.86 9.43 -6.09
N MET A 58 -3.75 8.67 -4.99
CA MET A 58 -4.20 9.14 -3.67
C MET A 58 -3.49 10.43 -3.23
N LEU A 59 -2.19 10.57 -3.47
CA LEU A 59 -1.45 11.80 -3.18
C LEU A 59 -1.96 12.98 -4.00
N GLN A 60 -2.30 12.77 -5.27
CA GLN A 60 -2.86 13.82 -6.13
C GLN A 60 -4.28 14.19 -5.69
N ASN A 61 -5.12 13.18 -5.40
CA ASN A 61 -6.50 13.37 -4.96
C ASN A 61 -6.59 14.19 -3.66
N ILE A 62 -5.69 13.98 -2.70
CA ILE A 62 -5.64 14.81 -1.48
C ILE A 62 -5.40 16.28 -1.82
N ARG A 63 -4.43 16.56 -2.69
CA ARG A 63 -4.06 17.94 -3.08
C ARG A 63 -5.19 18.66 -3.80
N GLN A 64 -6.02 17.94 -4.53
CA GLN A 64 -7.15 18.49 -5.29
C GLN A 64 -8.46 18.52 -4.48
N SER A 65 -8.53 17.80 -3.36
CA SER A 65 -9.69 17.78 -2.48
C SER A 65 -9.72 18.95 -1.49
N ASP A 66 -10.86 19.11 -0.80
CA ASP A 66 -11.00 20.06 0.31
C ASP A 66 -9.99 19.84 1.46
N LEU A 67 -9.35 18.67 1.53
CA LEU A 67 -8.28 18.40 2.51
C LEU A 67 -7.01 19.20 2.23
N GLY A 68 -6.82 19.73 1.01
CA GLY A 68 -5.67 20.53 0.64
C GLY A 68 -5.53 21.85 1.40
N VAL A 69 -6.61 22.33 2.05
CA VAL A 69 -6.59 23.55 2.87
C VAL A 69 -6.02 23.32 4.28
N LEU A 70 -5.90 22.05 4.71
CA LEU A 70 -5.41 21.71 6.04
C LEU A 70 -3.89 21.95 6.13
N PRO A 71 -3.34 22.27 7.32
CA PRO A 71 -1.91 22.51 7.50
C PRO A 71 -1.06 21.22 7.50
N ILE A 72 -1.54 20.16 6.84
CA ILE A 72 -0.91 18.86 6.70
C ILE A 72 -0.94 18.41 5.23
N HIS A 73 -0.01 17.53 4.88
CA HIS A 73 0.02 16.89 3.57
C HIS A 73 0.38 15.41 3.71
N MET A 74 -0.03 14.62 2.73
CA MET A 74 0.40 13.23 2.63
C MET A 74 1.66 13.14 1.78
N ILE A 75 2.59 12.28 2.21
CA ILE A 75 3.81 11.97 1.47
C ILE A 75 3.99 10.47 1.33
N ARG A 76 4.87 10.08 0.42
CA ARG A 76 5.51 8.77 0.42
C ARG A 76 6.79 8.84 1.26
N ASP A 77 6.82 8.07 2.34
CA ASP A 77 7.96 7.93 3.23
C ASP A 77 8.58 6.54 3.03
N LYS A 78 9.90 6.50 2.81
CA LYS A 78 10.61 5.22 2.71
C LYS A 78 10.75 4.65 4.11
N ALA A 79 10.22 3.46 4.37
CA ALA A 79 10.53 2.76 5.60
C ALA A 79 11.96 2.22 5.53
N SER A 80 12.81 2.74 6.41
CA SER A 80 14.25 2.41 6.46
C SER A 80 14.54 0.92 6.68
N SER A 81 13.59 0.14 7.22
CA SER A 81 13.81 -1.26 7.62
C SER A 81 13.12 -2.32 6.75
N SER A 82 12.15 -1.94 5.90
CA SER A 82 11.40 -2.91 5.07
C SER A 82 11.55 -2.69 3.56
N GLY A 83 12.23 -1.61 3.14
CA GLY A 83 12.32 -1.21 1.73
C GLY A 83 10.98 -0.72 1.14
N GLY A 84 9.89 -0.80 1.90
CA GLY A 84 8.57 -0.36 1.49
C GLY A 84 8.43 1.16 1.50
N THR A 85 7.74 1.69 0.49
CA THR A 85 7.33 3.10 0.47
C THR A 85 5.89 3.19 0.97
N PHE A 86 5.65 3.98 2.01
CA PHE A 86 4.35 4.07 2.69
C PHE A 86 3.80 5.47 2.66
N LEU A 87 2.47 5.60 2.62
CA LEU A 87 1.81 6.88 2.78
C LEU A 87 1.77 7.30 4.24
N ARG A 88 2.10 8.57 4.50
CA ARG A 88 2.13 9.15 5.85
C ARG A 88 1.71 10.62 5.82
N TRP A 89 0.93 11.05 6.81
CA TRP A 89 0.63 12.46 7.03
C TRP A 89 1.82 13.18 7.67
N ARG A 90 2.10 14.39 7.19
CA ARG A 90 3.12 15.29 7.74
C ARG A 90 2.59 16.71 7.88
N SER A 91 3.10 17.42 8.88
CA SER A 91 2.90 18.86 9.03
C SER A 91 3.67 19.63 7.96
N PHE A 92 3.11 20.75 7.48
CA PHE A 92 3.89 21.70 6.67
C PHE A 92 4.91 22.50 7.50
N ARG A 93 4.70 22.59 8.82
CA ARG A 93 5.43 23.52 9.70
C ARG A 93 6.41 22.83 10.63
N SER A 94 6.31 21.51 10.80
CA SER A 94 7.13 20.74 11.73
C SER A 94 7.48 19.37 11.15
N SER A 95 8.46 18.71 11.75
CA SER A 95 8.83 17.32 11.43
C SER A 95 7.85 16.28 11.99
N GLN A 96 6.74 16.70 12.60
CA GLN A 96 5.72 15.81 13.16
C GLN A 96 5.00 15.04 12.05
N THR A 97 4.59 13.81 12.37
CA THR A 97 4.00 12.88 11.41
C THR A 97 2.92 12.00 12.03
N GLY A 98 2.06 11.40 11.20
CA GLY A 98 1.05 10.43 11.64
C GLY A 98 0.05 11.02 12.63
N ASP A 99 -0.25 10.30 13.70
CA ASP A 99 -1.28 10.68 14.68
C ASP A 99 -1.03 12.06 15.30
N SER A 100 0.24 12.41 15.54
CA SER A 100 0.61 13.70 16.12
C SER A 100 0.16 14.92 15.29
N VAL A 101 -0.04 14.76 13.98
CA VAL A 101 -0.54 15.82 13.10
C VAL A 101 -2.04 15.69 12.79
N LEU A 102 -2.61 14.49 12.95
CA LEU A 102 -4.04 14.24 12.69
C LEU A 102 -4.92 14.61 13.89
N THR A 103 -4.54 14.16 15.09
CA THR A 103 -5.37 14.31 16.31
C THR A 103 -5.76 15.78 16.57
N PRO A 104 -4.84 16.76 16.51
CA PRO A 104 -5.21 18.17 16.73
C PRO A 104 -6.24 18.71 15.72
N ILE A 105 -6.26 18.18 14.49
CA ILE A 105 -7.20 18.61 13.44
C ILE A 105 -8.57 17.95 13.66
N LEU A 106 -8.59 16.67 14.04
CA LEU A 106 -9.82 15.93 14.29
C LEU A 106 -10.57 16.43 15.53
N GLU A 107 -9.83 16.88 16.55
CA GLU A 107 -10.37 17.43 17.79
C GLU A 107 -10.79 18.91 17.67
N ASN A 108 -10.35 19.61 16.62
CA ASN A 108 -10.67 21.02 16.43
C ASN A 108 -12.15 21.23 16.05
N THR A 109 -12.96 21.62 17.02
CA THR A 109 -14.40 21.88 16.85
C THR A 109 -14.71 23.11 16.01
N CYS A 110 -13.73 24.01 15.80
CA CYS A 110 -13.88 25.15 14.88
C CYS A 110 -13.82 24.72 13.41
N LEU A 111 -13.32 23.52 13.09
CA LEU A 111 -13.34 22.99 11.73
C LEU A 111 -14.71 22.39 11.39
N PRO A 112 -15.22 22.62 10.16
CA PRO A 112 -16.46 22.00 9.71
C PRO A 112 -16.45 20.48 9.91
N LEU A 113 -17.55 19.93 10.43
CA LEU A 113 -17.69 18.50 10.70
C LEU A 113 -17.44 17.67 9.44
N GLU A 114 -17.95 18.12 8.29
CA GLU A 114 -17.75 17.45 7.00
C GLU A 114 -16.27 17.34 6.62
N LEU A 115 -15.47 18.38 6.88
CA LEU A 115 -14.04 18.36 6.59
C LEU A 115 -13.30 17.35 7.48
N ARG A 116 -13.65 17.31 8.78
CA ARG A 116 -13.11 16.32 9.71
C ARG A 116 -13.51 14.89 9.32
N GLN A 117 -14.74 14.70 8.87
CA GLN A 117 -15.23 13.41 8.37
C GLN A 117 -14.50 12.97 7.09
N LYS A 118 -14.25 13.88 6.14
CA LYS A 118 -13.42 13.60 4.96
C LYS A 118 -11.99 13.19 5.36
N LEU A 119 -11.40 13.85 6.35
CA LEU A 119 -10.07 13.50 6.86
C LEU A 119 -10.06 12.09 7.48
N VAL A 120 -11.09 11.73 8.25
CA VAL A 120 -11.24 10.37 8.79
C VAL A 120 -11.34 9.32 7.67
N SER A 121 -12.13 9.57 6.64
CA SER A 121 -12.22 8.66 5.48
C SER A 121 -10.87 8.52 4.77
N ALA A 122 -10.20 9.63 4.50
CA ALA A 122 -8.87 9.64 3.89
C ALA A 122 -7.84 8.86 4.73
N GLU A 123 -7.89 8.97 6.06
CA GLU A 123 -6.99 8.21 6.94
C GLU A 123 -7.28 6.71 6.92
N LYS A 124 -8.56 6.30 6.92
CA LYS A 124 -8.94 4.89 6.79
C LYS A 124 -8.40 4.29 5.48
N GLU A 125 -8.50 5.03 4.40
CA GLU A 125 -8.01 4.61 3.08
C GLU A 125 -6.48 4.53 3.03
N ARG A 126 -5.78 5.49 3.64
CA ARG A 126 -4.31 5.46 3.81
C ARG A 126 -3.84 4.25 4.62
N ILE A 127 -4.53 3.93 5.72
CA ILE A 127 -4.25 2.73 6.53
C ILE A 127 -4.41 1.48 5.67
N LEU A 128 -5.53 1.38 4.94
CA LEU A 128 -5.85 0.21 4.12
C LEU A 128 -4.83 -0.04 3.01
N ILE A 129 -4.45 0.99 2.23
CA ILE A 129 -3.47 0.80 1.16
C ILE A 129 -2.08 0.45 1.71
N ASN A 130 -1.68 1.01 2.86
CA ASN A 130 -0.41 0.66 3.50
C ASN A 130 -0.43 -0.78 4.03
N LEU A 131 -1.56 -1.27 4.55
CA LEU A 131 -1.74 -2.67 4.95
C LEU A 131 -1.54 -3.58 3.73
N GLN A 132 -2.20 -3.28 2.61
CA GLN A 132 -2.13 -4.07 1.38
C GLN A 132 -0.70 -4.15 0.83
N ILE A 133 0.02 -3.02 0.79
CA ILE A 133 1.43 -2.97 0.41
C ILE A 133 2.30 -3.77 1.39
N SER A 134 2.02 -3.71 2.70
CA SER A 134 2.78 -4.46 3.71
C SER A 134 2.62 -5.97 3.54
N VAL A 135 1.39 -6.44 3.26
CA VAL A 135 1.10 -7.84 3.00
C VAL A 135 1.82 -8.33 1.74
N LEU A 136 1.77 -7.57 0.64
CA LEU A 136 2.50 -7.90 -0.59
C LEU A 136 4.01 -7.96 -0.38
N ASN A 137 4.60 -6.96 0.27
CA ASN A 137 6.03 -6.95 0.58
C ASN A 137 6.44 -8.13 1.47
N PHE A 138 5.58 -8.54 2.40
CA PHE A 138 5.82 -9.73 3.20
C PHE A 138 5.82 -11.00 2.34
N MET A 139 4.76 -11.21 1.55
CA MET A 139 4.64 -12.38 0.66
C MET A 139 5.82 -12.47 -0.32
N MET A 140 6.18 -11.35 -0.96
CA MET A 140 7.33 -11.30 -1.86
C MET A 140 8.63 -11.73 -1.17
N ARG A 141 8.91 -11.24 0.04
CA ARG A 141 10.10 -11.66 0.80
C ARG A 141 10.10 -13.15 1.11
N GLN A 142 8.94 -13.72 1.44
CA GLN A 142 8.82 -15.15 1.71
C GLN A 142 9.07 -15.98 0.43
N VAL A 143 8.45 -15.59 -0.69
CA VAL A 143 8.63 -16.27 -1.98
C VAL A 143 10.07 -16.16 -2.46
N SER A 144 10.69 -14.98 -2.43
CA SER A 144 12.10 -14.82 -2.80
C SER A 144 13.04 -15.64 -1.90
N SER A 145 12.77 -15.71 -0.59
CA SER A 145 13.55 -16.59 0.29
C SER A 145 13.36 -18.07 -0.04
N ALA A 146 12.20 -18.49 -0.55
CA ALA A 146 11.97 -19.85 -0.99
C ALA A 146 12.70 -20.15 -2.29
N VAL A 147 12.69 -19.23 -3.26
CA VAL A 147 13.45 -19.32 -4.52
C VAL A 147 14.91 -19.69 -4.24
N GLU A 148 15.60 -18.91 -3.40
CA GLU A 148 17.02 -19.14 -3.11
C GLU A 148 17.25 -20.52 -2.48
N LYS A 149 16.40 -20.93 -1.53
CA LYS A 149 16.53 -22.24 -0.86
C LYS A 149 16.31 -23.40 -1.81
N VAL A 150 15.30 -23.33 -2.68
CA VAL A 150 15.02 -24.39 -3.66
C VAL A 150 16.15 -24.47 -4.68
N LYS A 151 16.63 -23.31 -5.15
CA LYS A 151 17.76 -23.22 -6.07
C LYS A 151 19.03 -23.84 -5.49
N ASP A 152 19.35 -23.57 -4.23
CA ASP A 152 20.49 -24.18 -3.54
C ASP A 152 20.38 -25.71 -3.46
N ILE A 153 19.16 -26.23 -3.20
CA ILE A 153 18.89 -27.67 -3.14
C ILE A 153 19.04 -28.29 -4.53
N GLU A 154 18.42 -27.72 -5.56
CA GLU A 154 18.50 -28.23 -6.94
C GLU A 154 19.94 -28.21 -7.47
N ASN A 155 20.71 -27.16 -7.17
CA ASN A 155 22.13 -27.06 -7.55
C ASN A 155 23.02 -28.11 -6.87
N THR A 156 22.58 -28.70 -5.76
CA THR A 156 23.33 -29.78 -5.09
C THR A 156 23.23 -31.11 -5.86
N LEU A 157 22.23 -31.25 -6.73
CA LEU A 157 21.98 -32.45 -7.54
C LEU A 157 22.61 -32.38 -8.95
N SER A 158 23.07 -31.20 -9.37
CA SER A 158 23.72 -30.93 -10.65
C SER A 158 25.24 -30.99 -10.57
#